data_AF-A0A842JFV6-F1
#
_entry.id   AF-A0A842JFV6-F1
#
_cell.length_a   1.000
_cell.length_b   1.000
_cell.length_c   1.000
_cell.angle_alpha   90.00
_cell.angle_beta   90.00
_cell.angle_gamma   90.00
#
_symmetry.space_group_name_H-M   'P 1'
#
loop_
_entity.id
_entity.type
_entity.pdbx_description
1 polymer ?
#
loop_
_entity_poly.entity_id
_entity_poly.type
_entity_poly.pdbx_seq_one_letter_code
_entity_poly.pdbx_strand_id
1 'polypeptide(L)'
;MNSNDKNSDYDELADWAEHEMTLPKNSATAKRGAEAAAAGRELLERVGAGRPSLAGDASGESPKRQVRLPAPLSNKLDELAERQHRKPSELMREAVEEYIQRHSA
;
A
#
# COMPACT_ATOMS: atom_id res chain seq x y z
N MET A 1 -13.82 9.20 -22.91
CA MET A 1 -12.91 9.95 -22.03
C MET A 1 -11.65 10.28 -22.82
N ASN A 2 -11.40 11.57 -23.07
CA ASN A 2 -10.21 12.03 -23.80
C ASN A 2 -8.98 11.98 -22.89
N SER A 3 -7.91 11.36 -23.36
CA SER A 3 -6.64 11.17 -22.64
C SER A 3 -5.84 12.47 -22.38
N ASN A 4 -6.36 13.63 -22.76
CA ASN A 4 -5.67 14.92 -22.68
C ASN A 4 -5.91 15.68 -21.36
N ASP A 5 -6.87 15.22 -20.54
CA ASP A 5 -7.29 15.88 -19.29
C ASP A 5 -6.36 15.53 -18.11
N LYS A 6 -5.68 14.38 -18.17
CA LYS A 6 -4.83 13.89 -17.07
C LYS A 6 -3.48 14.60 -16.97
N ASN A 7 -2.93 15.11 -18.08
CA ASN A 7 -1.64 15.81 -18.03
C ASN A 7 -1.77 17.18 -17.37
N SER A 8 -2.88 17.90 -17.60
CA SER A 8 -3.15 19.19 -16.96
C SER A 8 -3.18 19.07 -15.43
N ASP A 9 -3.79 18.00 -14.92
CA ASP A 9 -3.85 17.70 -13.48
C ASP A 9 -2.46 17.44 -12.88
N TYR A 10 -1.57 16.73 -13.60
CA TYR A 10 -0.20 16.48 -13.11
C TYR A 10 0.69 17.72 -13.14
N ASP A 11 0.57 18.56 -14.17
CA ASP A 11 1.34 19.80 -14.27
C ASP A 11 0.91 20.80 -13.18
N GLU A 12 -0.40 20.92 -12.93
CA GLU A 12 -0.93 21.76 -11.83
C GLU A 12 -0.51 21.24 -10.45
N LEU A 13 -0.50 19.92 -10.24
CA LEU A 13 -0.02 19.31 -9.00
C LEU A 13 1.50 19.52 -8.80
N ALA A 14 2.28 19.49 -9.89
CA ALA A 14 3.71 19.78 -9.84
C ALA A 14 3.97 21.24 -9.47
N ASP A 15 3.27 22.18 -10.11
CA ASP A 15 3.38 23.61 -9.83
C ASP A 15 3.01 23.93 -8.37
N TRP A 16 1.94 23.33 -7.84
CA TRP A 16 1.59 23.44 -6.42
C TRP A 16 2.69 22.88 -5.51
N ALA A 17 3.25 21.72 -5.83
CA ALA A 17 4.29 21.08 -5.02
C ALA A 17 5.58 21.90 -4.96
N GLU A 18 5.93 22.60 -6.06
CA GLU A 18 7.13 23.42 -6.15
C GLU A 18 6.96 24.81 -5.50
N HIS A 19 5.79 25.42 -5.63
CA HIS A 19 5.61 26.84 -5.27
C HIS A 19 4.76 27.08 -4.02
N GLU A 20 3.77 26.22 -3.75
CA GLU A 20 2.74 26.48 -2.74
C GLU A 20 2.74 25.46 -1.59
N MET A 21 3.36 24.29 -1.77
CA MET A 21 3.33 23.23 -0.77
C MET A 21 4.09 23.61 0.51
N THR A 22 3.37 23.60 1.64
CA THR A 22 3.98 23.76 2.98
C THR A 22 4.05 22.42 3.68
N LEU A 23 5.26 21.93 3.98
CA LEU A 23 5.46 20.72 4.78
C LEU A 23 5.41 21.03 6.29
N PRO A 24 4.90 20.10 7.13
CA PRO A 24 4.95 20.25 8.58
C PRO A 24 6.39 20.36 9.08
N LYS A 25 6.72 21.47 9.78
CA LYS A 25 8.07 21.73 10.31
C LYS A 25 8.59 20.62 11.23
N ASN A 26 7.69 19.90 11.89
CA ASN A 26 8.01 18.82 12.82
C ASN A 26 7.26 17.53 12.50
N SER A 27 7.34 17.06 11.26
CA SER A 27 6.84 15.72 10.95
C SER A 27 7.43 14.69 11.91
N ALA A 28 6.55 13.93 12.56
CA ALA A 28 6.90 12.85 13.49
C ALA A 28 7.53 11.65 12.78
N THR A 29 7.38 11.57 11.46
CA THR A 29 7.86 10.44 10.63
C THR A 29 9.11 10.78 9.82
N ALA A 30 9.46 12.07 9.70
CA ALA A 30 10.62 12.49 8.92
C ALA A 30 11.92 12.33 9.73
N LYS A 31 12.83 11.48 9.24
CA LYS A 31 14.21 11.41 9.74
C LYS A 31 14.97 12.71 9.41
N ARG A 32 15.85 13.16 10.30
CA ARG A 32 16.67 14.39 10.12
C ARG A 32 18.12 14.17 10.53
N GLY A 33 19.01 15.04 10.06
CA GLY A 33 20.42 15.03 10.44
C GLY A 33 21.11 13.69 10.18
N ALA A 34 21.81 13.16 11.18
CA ALA A 34 22.59 11.93 11.07
C ALA A 34 21.75 10.70 10.69
N GLU A 35 20.51 10.60 11.19
CA GLU A 35 19.62 9.47 10.88
C GLU A 35 19.15 9.49 9.42
N ALA A 36 18.88 10.67 8.88
CA ALA A 36 18.57 10.83 7.46
C ALA A 36 19.77 10.46 6.58
N ALA A 37 20.97 10.89 6.97
CA ALA A 37 22.19 10.56 6.25
C ALA A 37 22.50 9.05 6.26
N ALA A 38 22.26 8.37 7.39
CA ALA A 38 22.42 6.92 7.48
C ALA A 38 21.41 6.17 6.60
N ALA A 39 20.13 6.54 6.69
CA ALA A 39 19.08 5.94 5.86
C ALA A 39 19.31 6.18 4.35
N GLY A 40 19.81 7.37 3.99
CA GLY A 40 20.16 7.69 2.60
C GLY A 40 21.29 6.83 2.06
N ARG A 41 22.35 6.59 2.85
CA ARG A 41 23.45 5.68 2.45
C ARG A 41 22.96 4.25 2.28
N GLU A 42 22.20 3.73 3.24
CA GLU A 42 21.63 2.38 3.16
C GLU A 42 20.74 2.21 1.92
N LEU A 43 19.92 3.22 1.60
CA LEU A 43 19.11 3.22 0.39
C LEU A 43 19.99 3.15 -0.86
N LEU A 44 20.99 4.03 -0.98
CA LEU A 44 21.88 4.08 -2.13
C LEU A 44 22.66 2.77 -2.33
N GLU A 45 23.11 2.14 -1.25
CA GLU A 45 23.73 0.82 -1.29
C GLU A 45 22.77 -0.26 -1.81
N ARG A 46 21.49 -0.20 -1.43
CA ARG A 46 20.47 -1.16 -1.83
C ARG A 46 20.07 -1.05 -3.30
N VAL A 47 19.86 0.17 -3.80
CA VAL A 47 19.36 0.40 -5.17
C VAL A 47 20.46 0.53 -6.22
N GLY A 48 21.71 0.72 -5.81
CA GLY A 48 22.83 0.95 -6.72
C GLY A 48 22.64 2.24 -7.54
N ALA A 49 22.86 2.16 -8.85
CA ALA A 49 22.66 3.29 -9.78
C ALA A 49 21.24 3.28 -10.36
N GLY A 50 20.38 4.21 -9.93
CA GLY A 50 19.06 4.43 -10.52
C GLY A 50 17.98 4.84 -9.52
N ARG A 51 16.77 5.10 -10.03
CA ARG A 51 15.58 5.39 -9.22
C ARG A 51 15.10 4.07 -8.57
N PRO A 52 15.01 3.97 -7.24
CA PRO A 52 14.41 2.84 -6.56
C PRO A 52 13.02 2.54 -7.12
N SER A 53 12.71 1.26 -7.33
CA SER A 53 11.31 0.86 -7.41
C SER A 53 10.65 1.14 -6.06
N LEU A 54 9.53 1.87 -6.05
CA LEU A 54 8.70 2.05 -4.85
C LEU A 54 7.95 0.77 -4.48
N ALA A 55 7.87 -0.18 -5.41
CA ALA A 55 7.55 -1.55 -5.07
C ALA A 55 8.82 -2.22 -4.55
N GLY A 56 8.85 -2.61 -3.27
CA GLY A 56 9.76 -3.67 -2.81
C GLY A 56 9.47 -4.99 -3.55
N ASP A 57 9.95 -6.12 -3.04
CA ASP A 57 9.70 -7.46 -3.63
C ASP A 57 8.21 -7.78 -3.89
N ALA A 58 7.29 -7.01 -3.33
CA ALA A 58 5.89 -6.92 -3.73
C ALA A 58 5.68 -5.96 -4.92
N SER A 59 6.10 -6.36 -6.12
CA SER A 59 5.74 -5.65 -7.35
C SER A 59 4.37 -6.12 -7.86
N GLY A 60 3.37 -5.23 -7.86
CA GLY A 60 2.07 -5.43 -8.50
C GLY A 60 0.86 -5.41 -7.56
N GLU A 61 -0.32 -5.11 -8.13
CA GLU A 61 -1.60 -5.32 -7.46
C GLU A 61 -1.70 -6.78 -7.01
N SER A 62 -2.04 -7.02 -5.73
CA SER A 62 -2.16 -8.37 -5.20
C SER A 62 -3.07 -9.22 -6.09
N PRO A 63 -2.65 -10.42 -6.54
CA PRO A 63 -3.46 -11.25 -7.41
C PRO A 63 -4.86 -11.49 -6.81
N LYS A 64 -5.89 -11.10 -7.57
CA LYS A 64 -7.29 -11.27 -7.15
C LYS A 64 -7.78 -12.67 -7.49
N ARG A 65 -8.38 -13.34 -6.51
CA ARG A 65 -9.14 -14.59 -6.70
C ARG A 65 -10.59 -14.34 -6.29
N GLN A 66 -11.54 -14.66 -7.16
CA GLN A 66 -12.98 -14.48 -6.90
C GLN A 66 -13.67 -15.85 -6.83
N VAL A 67 -14.40 -16.08 -5.75
CA VAL A 67 -15.14 -17.32 -5.49
C VAL A 67 -16.57 -17.01 -5.07
N ARG A 68 -17.51 -17.90 -5.39
CA ARG A 68 -18.91 -17.79 -4.94
C ARG A 68 -19.03 -18.42 -3.56
N LEU A 69 -19.61 -17.70 -2.61
CA LEU A 69 -19.92 -18.21 -1.28
C LEU A 69 -21.42 -18.48 -1.18
N PRO A 70 -21.85 -19.55 -0.47
CA PRO A 70 -23.23 -19.67 -0.03
C PRO A 70 -23.65 -18.42 0.77
N ALA A 71 -24.87 -17.91 0.54
CA ALA A 71 -25.36 -16.70 1.22
C ALA A 71 -25.22 -16.77 2.76
N PRO A 72 -25.54 -17.90 3.43
CA PRO A 72 -25.35 -17.99 4.88
C PRO A 72 -23.89 -17.82 5.34
N LEU A 73 -22.93 -18.22 4.51
CA LEU A 73 -21.50 -18.07 4.82
C LEU A 73 -21.04 -16.63 4.60
N SER A 74 -21.51 -15.97 3.53
CA SER A 74 -21.23 -14.56 3.27
C SER A 74 -21.71 -13.70 4.43
N ASN A 75 -22.95 -13.89 4.89
CA ASN A 75 -23.52 -13.11 5.99
C ASN A 75 -22.71 -13.31 7.29
N LYS A 76 -22.29 -14.53 7.59
CA LYS A 76 -21.45 -14.81 8.77
C LYS A 76 -20.10 -14.11 8.71
N LEU A 77 -19.52 -13.98 7.52
CA LEU A 77 -18.28 -13.23 7.32
C LEU A 77 -18.48 -11.74 7.59
N ASP A 78 -19.58 -11.17 7.08
CA ASP A 78 -19.91 -9.75 7.27
C ASP A 78 -20.15 -9.45 8.77
N GLU A 79 -20.94 -10.28 9.46
CA GLU A 79 -21.16 -10.15 10.91
C GLU A 79 -19.85 -10.27 11.71
N LEU A 80 -18.94 -11.16 11.30
CA LEU A 80 -17.63 -11.31 11.96
C LEU A 80 -16.75 -10.08 11.74
N ALA A 81 -16.75 -9.54 10.53
CA ALA A 81 -16.02 -8.33 10.17
C ALA A 81 -16.50 -7.11 10.99
N GLU A 82 -17.82 -6.95 11.11
CA GLU A 82 -18.43 -5.90 11.93
C GLU A 82 -18.05 -6.03 13.40
N ARG A 83 -18.18 -7.23 13.99
CA ARG A 83 -17.82 -7.46 15.40
C ARG A 83 -16.35 -7.19 15.71
N GLN A 84 -15.46 -7.43 14.74
CA GLN A 84 -14.02 -7.23 14.91
C GLN A 84 -13.54 -5.84 14.46
N HIS A 85 -14.42 -5.00 13.89
CA HIS A 85 -14.05 -3.75 13.24
C HIS A 85 -12.94 -3.92 12.17
N ARG A 86 -13.02 -5.02 11.41
CA ARG A 86 -12.04 -5.37 10.37
C ARG A 86 -12.72 -5.45 9.01
N LYS A 87 -11.93 -5.39 7.93
CA LYS A 87 -12.48 -5.54 6.58
C LYS A 87 -12.70 -7.03 6.27
N PRO A 88 -13.79 -7.43 5.57
CA PRO A 88 -13.99 -8.81 5.13
C PRO A 88 -12.80 -9.38 4.34
N SER A 89 -12.13 -8.55 3.54
CA SER A 89 -10.94 -8.94 2.78
C SER A 89 -9.74 -9.33 3.65
N GLU A 90 -9.62 -8.74 4.84
CA GLU A 90 -8.54 -9.06 5.79
C GLU A 90 -8.81 -10.42 6.44
N LEU A 91 -10.05 -10.64 6.88
CA LEU A 91 -10.49 -11.94 7.42
C LEU A 91 -10.37 -13.06 6.39
N MET A 92 -10.75 -12.80 5.14
CA MET A 92 -10.62 -13.79 4.06
C MET A 92 -9.17 -14.14 3.77
N ARG A 93 -8.25 -13.17 3.82
CA ARG A 93 -6.82 -13.43 3.62
C ARG A 93 -6.25 -14.30 4.74
N GLU A 94 -6.55 -13.93 6.00
CA GLU A 94 -6.13 -14.68 7.18
C GLU A 94 -6.68 -16.11 7.17
N ALA A 95 -7.97 -16.28 6.86
CA ALA A 95 -8.59 -17.61 6.79
C ALA A 95 -7.97 -18.50 5.71
N VAL A 96 -7.62 -17.92 4.55
CA VAL A 96 -6.94 -18.66 3.46
C VAL A 96 -5.52 -19.07 3.87
N GLU A 97 -4.78 -18.17 4.51
CA GLU A 97 -3.43 -18.46 5.03
C GLU A 97 -3.46 -19.59 6.07
N GLU A 98 -4.35 -19.47 7.06
CA GLU A 98 -4.55 -20.47 8.11
C GLU A 98 -4.96 -21.84 7.53
N TYR A 99 -5.86 -21.85 6.55
CA TYR A 99 -6.30 -23.07 5.89
C TYR A 99 -5.14 -23.75 5.14
N ILE A 100 -4.36 -22.99 4.37
CA ILE A 100 -3.21 -23.53 3.63
C ILE A 100 -2.18 -24.09 4.62
N GLN A 101 -1.80 -23.31 5.63
CA GLN A 101 -0.80 -23.73 6.62
C GLN A 101 -1.20 -25.03 7.34
N ARG A 102 -2.49 -25.18 7.66
CA ARG A 102 -3.04 -26.39 8.29
C ARG A 102 -3.00 -27.63 7.39
N HIS A 103 -3.05 -27.47 6.07
CA HIS A 103 -3.18 -28.57 5.11
C HIS A 103 -1.93 -28.80 4.25
N SER A 104 -0.89 -27.99 4.41
CA SER A 104 0.39 -28.12 3.70
C SER A 104 1.46 -28.88 4.49
N ALA A 105 1.07 -29.61 5.56
CA ALA A 105 1.95 -30.43 6.39
C ALA A 105 2.03 -31.88 5.89
#